data_AF-A0A359F468-F1
#
_entry.id   AF-A0A359F468-F1
#
_cell.length_a   1.000
_cell.length_b   1.000
_cell.length_c   1.000
_cell.angle_alpha   90.00
_cell.angle_beta   90.00
_cell.angle_gamma   90.00
#
_symmetry.space_group_name_H-M   'P 1'
#
loop_
_entity.id
_entity.type
_entity.pdbx_description
1 polymer ?
#
loop_
_entity_poly.entity_id
_entity_poly.type
_entity_poly.pdbx_seq_one_letter_code
_entity_poly.pdbx_strand_id
1 'polypeptide(L)'
;MRLVRFEDSGTQIALEFHPKLTMVSGLLDPTRDRLIQSIAGIPRGSEPHGGGIIEVHDARLEFSLESLRLLELNEDIEPVIRRLDLPGYENQVESELGHSDIVSDVQSAAAERVNALLEVDASDAAIRDATSAIAAVQRQLGSLANERADLLTHLEHARGGLDSYAESGLEVVRSEIAEFERRIAAAAGDPFGARRAALETAISELIEQEKHLTTEIDRLHQLDPRPIQDSYSLLDRCLEPQMIPSPEAQALLLEWGQLEDALAAASDRRATQQAAIDRLATQRDQLRTAVQEADLARHAKKLDQRKVDVLEDLHDEIFELDRTLARKPSNKARRRLDELRAEESALLRDLGFESWSSYILGISSSAALKAREDAFIAARTAYQRADEALRFALADANSNGELSEFQSRRDVLQRRTVDLLGGDPGIDSMLALSQLQVPLENPDREIDTQRAAEALRQQLTQTGADLPQEAEDPV
;
A
#
# COMPACT_ATOMS: atom_id res chain seq x y z
N MET A 1 3.74 -20.22 -17.01
CA MET A 1 4.98 -20.58 -16.30
C MET A 1 4.71 -20.58 -14.80
N ARG A 2 5.35 -21.46 -14.02
CA ARG A 2 5.20 -21.56 -12.56
C ARG A 2 6.56 -21.73 -11.89
N LEU A 3 6.84 -20.96 -10.84
CA LEU A 3 7.97 -21.23 -9.94
C LEU A 3 7.59 -22.37 -9.00
N VAL A 4 8.35 -23.47 -9.01
CA VAL A 4 8.08 -24.68 -8.23
C VAL A 4 8.93 -24.71 -6.96
N ARG A 5 10.19 -24.29 -7.07
CA ARG A 5 11.14 -24.30 -5.96
C ARG A 5 12.07 -23.10 -6.07
N PHE A 6 12.39 -22.49 -4.94
CA PHE A 6 13.40 -21.43 -4.82
C PHE A 6 14.45 -21.83 -3.78
N GLU A 7 15.71 -21.54 -4.07
CA GLU A 7 16.84 -21.80 -3.20
C GLU A 7 17.64 -20.52 -3.00
N ASP A 8 17.79 -20.08 -1.76
CA ASP A 8 18.58 -18.89 -1.46
C ASP A 8 20.07 -19.24 -1.43
N SER A 9 20.87 -18.51 -2.20
CA SER A 9 22.32 -18.69 -2.26
C SER A 9 23.03 -18.28 -0.96
N GLY A 10 22.40 -17.42 -0.15
CA GLY A 10 22.96 -16.90 1.10
C GLY A 10 22.66 -17.73 2.36
N THR A 11 21.52 -18.43 2.42
CA THR A 11 21.05 -19.07 3.67
C THR A 11 20.79 -20.58 3.57
N GLN A 12 21.05 -21.22 2.42
CA GLN A 12 20.75 -22.65 2.16
C GLN A 12 19.28 -23.05 2.38
N ILE A 13 18.37 -22.07 2.42
CA ILE A 13 16.94 -22.31 2.57
C ILE A 13 16.36 -22.65 1.20
N ALA A 14 15.65 -23.78 1.11
CA ALA A 14 14.87 -24.18 -0.06
C ALA A 14 13.36 -24.07 0.26
N LEU A 15 12.64 -23.34 -0.58
CA LEU A 15 11.20 -23.14 -0.49
C LEU A 15 10.52 -23.86 -1.65
N GLU A 16 9.54 -24.71 -1.36
CA GLU A 16 8.69 -25.35 -2.36
C GLU A 16 7.34 -24.65 -2.41
N PHE A 17 6.93 -24.21 -3.61
CA PHE A 17 5.70 -23.48 -3.81
C PHE A 17 4.56 -24.42 -4.15
N HIS A 18 3.48 -24.32 -3.38
CA HIS A 18 2.24 -25.01 -3.69
C HIS A 18 1.51 -24.29 -4.84
N PRO A 19 0.82 -25.01 -5.76
CA PRO A 19 0.23 -24.43 -6.97
C PRO A 19 -0.88 -23.39 -6.75
N LYS A 20 -1.45 -23.31 -5.55
CA LYS A 20 -2.59 -22.42 -5.24
C LYS A 20 -2.25 -21.29 -4.27
N LEU A 21 -1.51 -21.60 -3.20
CA LEU A 21 -1.18 -20.66 -2.14
C LEU A 21 0.01 -21.20 -1.36
N THR A 22 1.02 -20.36 -1.16
CA THR A 22 2.17 -20.66 -0.29
C THR A 22 2.29 -19.50 0.69
N MET A 23 2.27 -19.81 1.99
CA MET A 23 2.46 -18.83 3.05
C MET A 23 3.82 -19.06 3.70
N VAL A 24 4.68 -18.04 3.70
CA VAL A 24 6.04 -18.11 4.23
C VAL A 24 6.17 -17.09 5.36
N SER A 25 6.50 -17.56 6.56
CA SER A 25 6.72 -16.73 7.75
C SER A 25 8.11 -17.01 8.34
N GLY A 26 8.68 -16.02 9.05
CA GLY A 26 9.96 -16.18 9.74
C GLY A 26 11.22 -16.10 8.86
N LEU A 27 11.11 -15.64 7.60
CA LEU A 27 12.29 -15.32 6.80
C LEU A 27 12.97 -14.04 7.30
N LEU A 28 14.30 -14.07 7.37
CA LEU A 28 15.12 -12.88 7.60
C LEU A 28 14.88 -11.87 6.46
N ASP A 29 14.82 -10.57 6.80
CA ASP A 29 14.59 -9.47 5.86
C ASP A 29 15.44 -9.56 4.57
N PRO A 30 16.78 -9.76 4.61
CA PRO A 30 17.57 -9.84 3.39
C PRO A 30 17.21 -11.04 2.50
N THR A 31 16.76 -12.15 3.10
CA THR A 31 16.34 -13.35 2.37
C THR A 31 14.95 -13.16 1.75
N ARG A 32 14.04 -12.49 2.48
CA ARG A 32 12.72 -12.11 1.99
C ARG A 32 12.82 -11.17 0.79
N ASP A 33 13.70 -10.18 0.85
CA ASP A 33 13.84 -9.19 -0.22
C ASP A 33 14.40 -9.82 -1.50
N ARG A 34 15.40 -10.71 -1.38
CA ARG A 34 15.90 -11.51 -2.51
C ARG A 34 14.83 -12.40 -3.14
N LEU A 35 13.98 -13.02 -2.33
CA LEU A 35 12.86 -13.83 -2.81
C LEU A 35 11.85 -12.98 -3.62
N ILE A 36 11.44 -11.84 -3.07
CA ILE A 36 10.48 -10.94 -3.72
C ILE A 36 11.06 -10.38 -5.02
N GLN A 37 12.31 -9.93 -5.00
CA GLN A 37 13.00 -9.42 -6.19
C GLN A 37 13.14 -10.50 -7.26
N SER A 38 13.46 -11.74 -6.86
CA SER A 38 13.56 -12.87 -7.80
C SER A 38 12.22 -13.19 -8.46
N ILE A 39 11.10 -13.17 -7.71
CA ILE A 39 9.76 -13.42 -8.24
C ILE A 39 9.30 -12.26 -9.14
N ALA A 40 9.51 -11.01 -8.71
CA ALA A 40 9.14 -9.82 -9.49
C ALA A 40 9.97 -9.69 -10.79
N GLY A 41 11.19 -10.21 -10.81
CA GLY A 41 12.07 -10.20 -11.98
C GLY A 41 11.73 -11.24 -13.06
N ILE A 42 10.90 -12.23 -12.74
CA ILE A 42 10.57 -13.35 -13.65
C ILE A 42 9.93 -12.86 -14.97
N PRO A 43 8.89 -12.00 -14.97
CA PRO A 43 8.24 -11.54 -16.21
C PRO A 43 9.16 -10.72 -17.12
N ARG A 44 10.18 -10.09 -16.53
CA ARG A 44 11.19 -9.25 -17.21
C ARG A 44 12.42 -10.04 -17.65
N GLY A 45 12.48 -11.35 -17.38
CA GLY A 45 13.68 -12.16 -17.62
C GLY A 45 14.94 -11.67 -16.89
N SER A 46 14.76 -11.02 -15.73
CA SER A 46 15.86 -10.43 -14.95
C SER A 46 16.67 -11.50 -14.21
N GLU A 47 17.89 -11.15 -13.80
CA GLU A 47 18.77 -12.07 -13.08
C GLU A 47 18.13 -12.51 -11.75
N PRO A 48 17.98 -13.83 -11.52
CA PRO A 48 17.42 -14.33 -10.27
C PRO A 48 18.45 -14.18 -9.13
N HIS A 49 17.99 -13.71 -7.97
CA HIS A 49 18.85 -13.52 -6.78
C HIS A 49 18.95 -14.80 -5.94
N GLY A 50 18.76 -15.97 -6.58
CA GLY A 50 18.73 -17.30 -6.00
C GLY A 50 18.58 -18.38 -7.09
N GLY A 51 18.72 -19.64 -6.71
CA GLY A 51 18.51 -20.79 -7.59
C GLY A 51 17.11 -21.37 -7.46
N GLY A 52 16.80 -22.46 -8.17
CA GLY A 52 15.50 -23.10 -8.07
C GLY A 52 15.06 -23.85 -9.32
N ILE A 53 13.75 -24.12 -9.40
CA ILE A 53 13.12 -24.84 -10.51
C ILE A 53 11.85 -24.08 -10.95
N ILE A 54 11.76 -23.82 -12.26
CA ILE A 54 10.57 -23.29 -12.93
C ILE A 54 9.95 -24.35 -13.84
N GLU A 55 8.64 -24.27 -14.04
CA GLU A 55 7.86 -25.16 -14.90
C GLU A 55 7.16 -24.35 -16.00
N VAL A 56 7.40 -24.73 -17.25
CA VAL A 56 6.85 -24.10 -18.45
C VAL A 56 6.31 -25.19 -19.36
N HIS A 57 5.00 -25.18 -19.63
CA HIS A 57 4.35 -26.18 -20.51
C HIS A 57 4.75 -27.63 -20.19
N ASP A 58 4.70 -28.01 -18.91
CA ASP A 58 5.08 -29.33 -18.36
C ASP A 58 6.59 -29.70 -18.45
N ALA A 59 7.45 -28.78 -18.88
CA ALA A 59 8.90 -28.92 -18.80
C ALA A 59 9.46 -28.21 -17.55
N ARG A 60 10.35 -28.89 -16.82
CA ARG A 60 11.06 -28.33 -15.65
C ARG A 60 12.43 -27.83 -16.07
N LEU A 61 12.66 -26.54 -15.86
CA LEU A 61 13.92 -25.86 -16.15
C LEU A 61 14.54 -25.35 -14.86
N GLU A 62 15.86 -25.23 -14.84
CA GLU A 62 16.58 -24.58 -13.75
C GLU A 62 16.24 -23.10 -13.70
N PHE A 63 16.04 -22.55 -12.50
CA PHE A 63 15.79 -21.13 -12.31
C PHE A 63 17.10 -20.34 -12.42
N SER A 64 17.51 -20.08 -13.66
CA SER A 64 18.74 -19.37 -14.02
C SER A 64 18.47 -18.30 -15.08
N LEU A 65 19.38 -17.34 -15.19
CA LEU A 65 19.32 -16.28 -16.21
C LEU A 65 19.27 -16.85 -17.64
N GLU A 66 20.00 -17.94 -17.91
CA GLU A 66 20.00 -18.59 -19.22
C GLU A 66 18.63 -19.19 -19.56
N SER A 67 17.99 -19.84 -18.59
CA SER A 67 16.66 -20.41 -18.75
C SER A 67 15.58 -19.34 -18.90
N LEU A 68 15.68 -18.22 -18.19
CA LEU A 68 14.75 -17.09 -18.32
C LEU A 68 14.89 -16.37 -19.67
N ARG A 69 16.12 -16.24 -20.18
CA ARG A 69 16.37 -15.67 -21.53
C ARG A 69 15.82 -16.55 -22.65
N LEU A 70 15.85 -17.87 -22.49
CA LEU A 70 15.27 -18.82 -23.45
C LEU A 70 13.76 -18.64 -23.62
N LEU A 71 13.10 -18.09 -22.60
CA LEU A 71 11.65 -17.90 -22.57
C LEU A 71 11.20 -16.55 -23.16
N GLU A 72 12.14 -15.70 -23.61
CA GLU A 72 11.88 -14.39 -24.25
C GLU A 72 10.88 -13.51 -23.49
N LEU A 73 10.94 -13.55 -22.15
CA LEU A 73 10.01 -12.83 -21.27
C LEU A 73 10.38 -11.34 -21.23
N ASN A 74 9.61 -10.52 -21.95
CA ASN A 74 9.76 -9.06 -22.02
C ASN A 74 8.50 -8.33 -21.54
N GLU A 75 7.78 -8.91 -20.57
CA GLU A 75 6.55 -8.32 -20.05
C GLU A 75 6.83 -7.59 -18.74
N ASP A 76 6.43 -6.32 -18.67
CA ASP A 76 6.47 -5.56 -17.42
C ASP A 76 5.17 -5.78 -16.65
N ILE A 77 5.13 -6.89 -15.91
CA ILE A 77 3.97 -7.23 -15.08
C ILE A 77 4.18 -6.66 -13.68
N GLU A 78 3.45 -5.59 -13.38
CA GLU A 78 3.36 -5.03 -12.05
C GLU A 78 2.52 -5.96 -11.13
N PRO A 79 2.98 -6.30 -9.92
CA PRO A 79 2.20 -7.14 -9.02
C PRO A 79 0.88 -6.44 -8.63
N VAL A 80 -0.25 -7.06 -8.98
CA VAL A 80 -1.62 -6.53 -8.82
C VAL A 80 -2.08 -6.47 -7.36
N ILE A 81 -1.38 -7.12 -6.44
CA ILE A 81 -1.68 -7.07 -5.00
C ILE A 81 -0.36 -6.87 -4.25
N ARG A 82 -0.14 -5.64 -3.79
CA ARG A 82 0.96 -5.26 -2.92
C ARG A 82 0.59 -5.65 -1.48
N ARG A 83 1.60 -5.69 -0.62
CA ARG A 83 1.41 -5.89 0.83
C ARG A 83 0.37 -4.90 1.43
N LEU A 84 0.29 -3.71 0.85
CA LEU A 84 -0.66 -2.63 1.16
C LEU A 84 -2.12 -2.97 0.81
N ASP A 85 -2.34 -3.85 -0.15
CA ASP A 85 -3.67 -4.15 -0.71
C ASP A 85 -4.37 -5.32 0.01
N LEU A 86 -3.71 -5.90 1.03
CA LEU A 86 -4.28 -6.99 1.84
C LEU A 86 -5.12 -6.42 3.00
N PRO A 87 -6.35 -6.91 3.21
CA PRO A 87 -7.19 -6.47 4.32
C PRO A 87 -6.49 -6.77 5.66
N GLY A 88 -6.18 -5.70 6.41
CA GLY A 88 -5.36 -5.74 7.63
C GLY A 88 -4.12 -4.83 7.58
N TYR A 89 -3.77 -4.28 6.41
CA TYR A 89 -2.59 -3.42 6.28
C TYR A 89 -2.81 -1.98 6.74
N GLU A 90 -4.02 -1.44 6.63
CA GLU A 90 -4.38 -0.12 7.17
C GLU A 90 -4.17 -0.04 8.69
N ASN A 91 -4.22 -1.17 9.39
CA ASN A 91 -3.92 -1.26 10.81
C ASN A 91 -2.42 -1.40 11.13
N GLN A 92 -1.50 -1.46 10.15
CA GLN A 92 -0.05 -1.55 10.43
C GLN A 92 0.69 -0.21 10.36
N VAL A 93 0.20 0.80 9.64
CA VAL A 93 0.83 2.14 9.67
C VAL A 93 0.47 2.89 10.95
N GLU A 94 -0.66 2.59 11.59
CA GLU A 94 -0.98 3.04 12.95
C GLU A 94 -0.51 2.06 14.05
N SER A 95 -0.05 0.85 13.70
CA SER A 95 0.47 -0.15 14.66
C SER A 95 1.98 -0.44 14.53
N GLU A 96 2.72 0.34 13.74
CA GLU A 96 4.18 0.53 13.89
C GLU A 96 4.54 1.40 15.10
N LEU A 97 3.53 1.89 15.84
CA LEU A 97 3.64 2.46 17.18
C LEU A 97 3.03 1.55 18.28
N GLY A 98 2.61 0.31 17.97
CA GLY A 98 1.68 -0.39 18.87
C GLY A 98 1.77 -1.90 19.02
N HIS A 99 2.58 -2.66 18.27
CA HIS A 99 2.70 -4.13 18.49
C HIS A 99 4.16 -4.62 18.54
N SER A 100 4.86 -4.11 19.56
CA SER A 100 6.19 -4.52 20.03
C SER A 100 6.12 -5.55 21.18
N ASP A 101 4.95 -6.11 21.52
CA ASP A 101 4.78 -6.75 22.84
C ASP A 101 4.96 -8.27 22.89
N ILE A 102 5.40 -8.91 21.80
CA ILE A 102 5.72 -10.37 21.86
C ILE A 102 7.18 -10.66 21.45
N VAL A 103 7.79 -9.83 20.60
CA VAL A 103 9.24 -9.95 20.28
C VAL A 103 10.09 -9.14 21.26
N SER A 104 9.60 -8.01 21.79
CA SER A 104 10.33 -7.30 22.84
C SER A 104 10.30 -8.04 24.17
N ASP A 105 9.26 -8.82 24.50
CA ASP A 105 9.26 -9.64 25.72
C ASP A 105 10.31 -10.76 25.67
N VAL A 106 10.54 -11.37 24.50
CA VAL A 106 11.56 -12.42 24.35
C VAL A 106 12.97 -11.84 24.25
N GLN A 107 13.15 -10.68 23.61
CA GLN A 107 14.44 -9.99 23.54
C GLN A 107 14.81 -9.24 24.83
N SER A 108 13.83 -8.68 25.55
CA SER A 108 13.95 -8.08 26.88
C SER A 108 14.26 -9.14 27.92
N ALA A 109 13.54 -10.28 27.93
CA ALA A 109 13.85 -11.39 28.84
C ALA A 109 15.23 -12.03 28.55
N ALA A 110 15.71 -11.99 27.31
CA ALA A 110 17.06 -12.43 26.95
C ALA A 110 18.13 -11.40 27.37
N ALA A 111 17.87 -10.10 27.19
CA ALA A 111 18.78 -9.02 27.60
C ALA A 111 18.85 -8.86 29.14
N GLU A 112 17.73 -8.99 29.85
CA GLU A 112 17.68 -9.04 31.32
C GLU A 112 18.39 -10.26 31.87
N ARG A 113 18.27 -11.44 31.23
CA ARG A 113 19.02 -12.64 31.64
C ARG A 113 20.53 -12.49 31.44
N VAL A 114 20.97 -11.84 30.37
CA VAL A 114 22.40 -11.61 30.11
C VAL A 114 22.96 -10.56 31.08
N ASN A 115 22.22 -9.47 31.35
CA ASN A 115 22.62 -8.49 32.38
C ASN A 115 22.60 -9.10 33.79
N ALA A 116 21.61 -9.93 34.13
CA ALA A 116 21.56 -10.62 35.41
C ALA A 116 22.73 -11.62 35.58
N LEU A 117 23.16 -12.29 34.50
CA LEU A 117 24.34 -13.17 34.57
C LEU A 117 25.64 -12.37 34.78
N LEU A 118 25.77 -11.21 34.13
CA LEU A 118 26.92 -10.31 34.29
C LEU A 118 26.94 -9.65 35.69
N GLU A 119 25.78 -9.33 36.26
CA GLU A 119 25.67 -8.83 37.64
C GLU A 119 25.98 -9.92 38.68
N VAL A 120 25.62 -11.19 38.43
CA VAL A 120 26.00 -12.32 39.29
C VAL A 120 27.49 -12.59 39.23
N ASP A 121 28.13 -12.53 38.05
CA ASP A 121 29.58 -12.69 37.92
C ASP A 121 30.36 -11.53 38.58
N ALA A 122 29.84 -10.30 38.49
CA ALA A 122 30.39 -9.14 39.19
C ALA A 122 30.21 -9.24 40.73
N SER A 123 29.06 -9.74 41.18
CA SER A 123 28.77 -10.06 42.58
C SER A 123 29.73 -11.12 43.13
N ASP A 124 29.96 -12.20 42.39
CA ASP A 124 30.85 -13.30 42.80
C ASP A 124 32.32 -12.86 42.86
N ALA A 125 32.75 -11.97 41.96
CA ALA A 125 34.06 -11.34 42.04
C ALA A 125 34.18 -10.45 43.30
N ALA A 126 33.17 -9.63 43.60
CA ALA A 126 33.15 -8.80 44.81
C ALA A 126 33.14 -9.63 46.11
N ILE A 127 32.44 -10.77 46.15
CA ILE A 127 32.44 -11.68 47.29
C ILE A 127 33.81 -12.34 47.50
N ARG A 128 34.51 -12.71 46.41
CA ARG A 128 35.88 -13.26 46.47
C ARG A 128 36.87 -12.22 46.98
N ASP A 129 36.76 -10.97 46.54
CA ASP A 129 37.61 -9.88 47.04
C ASP A 129 37.34 -9.59 48.52
N ALA A 130 36.07 -9.53 48.94
CA ALA A 130 35.69 -9.34 50.34
C ALA A 130 36.17 -10.49 51.24
N THR A 131 36.08 -11.75 50.80
CA THR A 131 36.58 -12.90 51.56
C THR A 131 38.10 -12.90 51.68
N SER A 132 38.82 -12.48 50.63
CA SER A 132 40.29 -12.33 50.69
C SER A 132 40.73 -11.21 51.66
N ALA A 133 39.97 -10.11 51.71
CA ALA A 133 40.21 -9.00 52.64
C ALA A 133 39.96 -9.41 54.10
N ILE A 134 38.89 -10.17 54.37
CA ILE A 134 38.61 -10.72 55.71
C ILE A 134 39.74 -11.65 56.17
N ALA A 135 40.24 -12.53 55.29
CA ALA A 135 41.37 -13.40 55.60
C ALA A 135 42.69 -12.65 55.86
N ALA A 136 42.88 -11.47 55.25
CA ALA A 136 44.01 -10.60 55.54
C ALA A 136 43.89 -9.93 56.92
N VAL A 137 42.70 -9.43 57.28
CA VAL A 137 42.43 -8.81 58.59
C VAL A 137 42.57 -9.84 59.72
N GLN A 138 42.10 -11.07 59.53
CA GLN A 138 42.26 -12.14 60.53
C GLN A 138 43.73 -12.49 60.79
N ARG A 139 44.59 -12.46 59.75
CA ARG A 139 46.03 -12.65 59.92
C ARG A 139 46.69 -11.51 60.70
N GLN A 140 46.28 -10.26 60.46
CA GLN A 140 46.77 -9.11 61.22
C GLN A 140 46.32 -9.14 62.68
N LEU A 141 45.09 -9.58 62.97
CA LEU A 141 44.62 -9.79 64.35
C LEU A 141 45.42 -10.91 65.05
N GLY A 142 45.77 -11.98 64.33
CA GLY A 142 46.64 -13.03 64.84
C GLY A 142 48.05 -12.54 65.19
N SER A 143 48.66 -11.70 64.35
CA SER A 143 49.99 -11.13 64.64
C SER A 143 49.95 -10.16 65.82
N LEU A 144 48.93 -9.30 65.90
CA LEU A 144 48.75 -8.37 67.03
C LEU A 144 48.48 -9.10 68.35
N ALA A 145 47.78 -10.23 68.32
CA ALA A 145 47.56 -11.06 69.50
C ALA A 145 48.88 -11.68 70.02
N ASN A 146 49.75 -12.13 69.11
CA ASN A 146 51.08 -12.64 69.48
C ASN A 146 51.99 -11.54 70.02
N GLU A 147 52.03 -10.37 69.38
CA GLU A 147 52.77 -9.21 69.89
C GLU A 147 52.28 -8.79 71.28
N ARG A 148 50.96 -8.84 71.52
CA ARG A 148 50.39 -8.57 72.84
C ARG A 148 50.84 -9.61 73.88
N ALA A 149 50.93 -10.88 73.52
CA ALA A 149 51.44 -11.92 74.42
C ALA A 149 52.93 -11.70 74.76
N ASP A 150 53.75 -11.36 73.77
CA ASP A 150 55.17 -11.06 73.98
C ASP A 150 55.38 -9.80 74.85
N LEU A 151 54.55 -8.77 74.65
CA LEU A 151 54.57 -7.55 75.48
C LEU A 151 54.13 -7.82 76.92
N LEU A 152 53.13 -8.69 77.15
CA LEU A 152 52.73 -9.11 78.49
C LEU A 152 53.85 -9.89 79.18
N THR A 153 54.54 -10.77 78.45
CA THR A 153 55.68 -11.54 78.99
C THR A 153 56.87 -10.62 79.33
N HIS A 154 57.11 -9.58 78.53
CA HIS A 154 58.09 -8.52 78.83
C HIS A 154 57.67 -7.66 80.03
N LEU A 155 56.40 -7.32 80.16
CA LEU A 155 55.87 -6.59 81.32
C LEU A 155 56.01 -7.39 82.62
N GLU A 156 55.81 -8.70 82.58
CA GLU A 156 55.93 -9.57 83.75
C GLU A 156 57.40 -9.75 84.19
N HIS A 157 58.33 -9.80 83.23
CA HIS A 157 59.78 -9.73 83.49
C HIS A 157 60.23 -8.35 84.01
N ALA A 158 59.67 -7.26 83.47
CA ALA A 158 59.93 -5.91 83.96
C ALA A 158 59.36 -5.69 85.38
N ARG A 159 58.20 -6.28 85.68
CA ARG A 159 57.55 -6.22 87.00
C ARG A 159 58.33 -6.98 88.07
N GLY A 160 58.94 -8.12 87.74
CA GLY A 160 59.84 -8.84 88.64
C GLY A 160 61.12 -8.08 89.02
N GLY A 161 61.52 -7.07 88.23
CA GLY A 161 62.69 -6.22 88.49
C GLY A 161 62.39 -4.86 89.12
N LEU A 162 61.12 -4.44 89.22
CA LEU A 162 60.75 -3.07 89.57
C LEU A 162 60.22 -2.84 91.00
N ASP A 163 60.00 -3.88 91.81
CA ASP A 163 59.42 -3.70 93.17
C ASP A 163 60.35 -2.99 94.17
N SER A 164 61.62 -2.73 93.81
CA SER A 164 62.54 -1.91 94.61
C SER A 164 62.81 -0.51 94.03
N TYR A 165 62.27 -0.18 92.85
CA TYR A 165 62.43 1.14 92.18
C TYR A 165 61.10 1.84 91.87
N ALA A 166 59.95 1.17 92.01
CA ALA A 166 58.61 1.73 91.73
C ALA A 166 58.15 2.79 92.74
N GLU A 167 58.67 2.78 93.97
CA GLU A 167 58.23 3.71 95.01
C GLU A 167 58.76 5.14 94.78
N SER A 168 59.98 5.28 94.25
CA SER A 168 60.59 6.59 93.92
C SER A 168 60.14 7.16 92.57
N GLY A 169 59.71 6.33 91.62
CA GLY A 169 59.15 6.78 90.34
C GLY A 169 57.73 7.37 90.44
N LEU A 170 56.91 6.87 91.37
CA LEU A 170 55.54 7.34 91.56
C LEU A 170 55.45 8.78 92.10
N GLU A 171 56.45 9.23 92.85
CA GLU A 171 56.49 10.60 93.37
C GLU A 171 56.78 11.62 92.26
N VAL A 172 57.66 11.27 91.31
CA VAL A 172 57.99 12.11 90.14
C VAL A 172 56.78 12.22 89.19
N VAL A 173 56.12 11.11 88.88
CA VAL A 173 54.96 11.10 87.97
C VAL A 173 53.78 11.89 88.54
N ARG A 174 53.57 11.87 89.86
CA ARG A 174 52.54 12.69 90.52
C ARG A 174 52.79 14.19 90.36
N SER A 175 54.06 14.61 90.40
CA SER A 175 54.42 16.03 90.22
C SER A 175 54.19 16.51 88.78
N GLU A 176 54.49 15.65 87.79
CA GLU A 176 54.29 15.97 86.36
C GLU A 176 52.82 16.00 85.95
N ILE A 177 51.97 15.13 86.52
CA ILE A 177 50.52 15.15 86.28
C ILE A 177 49.90 16.46 86.78
N ALA A 178 50.30 16.94 87.96
CA ALA A 178 49.79 18.20 88.52
C ALA A 178 50.22 19.45 87.72
N GLU A 179 51.28 19.36 86.92
CA GLU A 179 51.71 20.41 86.01
C GLU A 179 50.99 20.32 84.65
N PHE A 180 50.73 19.10 84.17
CA PHE A 180 49.91 18.86 82.98
C PHE A 180 48.45 19.30 83.16
N GLU A 181 47.84 19.04 84.32
CA GLU A 181 46.47 19.47 84.62
C GLU A 181 46.33 21.01 84.62
N ARG A 182 47.34 21.73 85.12
CA ARG A 182 47.39 23.20 85.07
C ARG A 182 47.52 23.74 83.64
N ARG A 183 48.25 23.04 82.77
CA ARG A 183 48.35 23.41 81.34
C ARG A 183 47.05 23.14 80.57
N ILE A 184 46.31 22.08 80.92
CA ILE A 184 45.00 21.78 80.32
C ILE A 184 43.95 22.82 80.74
N ALA A 185 43.92 23.21 82.01
CA ALA A 185 43.00 24.25 82.49
C ALA A 185 43.27 25.63 81.86
N ALA A 186 44.53 25.97 81.58
CA ALA A 186 44.90 27.20 80.88
C ALA A 186 44.59 27.16 79.37
N ALA A 187 44.56 25.97 78.76
CA ALA A 187 44.19 25.77 77.36
C ALA A 187 42.66 25.68 77.13
N ALA A 188 41.85 25.59 78.19
CA ALA A 188 40.39 25.51 78.15
C ALA A 188 39.67 26.87 78.02
N GLY A 189 40.38 27.94 77.61
CA GLY A 189 39.75 29.17 77.15
C GLY A 189 39.20 28.95 75.74
N ASP A 190 37.88 28.78 75.63
CA ASP A 190 37.14 28.38 74.41
C ASP A 190 37.58 29.14 73.13
N PRO A 191 38.44 28.55 72.27
CA PRO A 191 38.91 29.18 71.05
C PRO A 191 37.89 29.09 69.90
N PHE A 192 36.76 28.40 70.10
CA PHE A 192 35.74 28.16 69.07
C PHE A 192 34.43 28.91 69.31
N GLY A 193 34.22 29.52 70.48
CA GLY A 193 33.01 30.28 70.81
C GLY A 193 32.68 31.39 69.79
N ALA A 194 33.68 32.14 69.33
CA ALA A 194 33.49 33.16 68.30
C ALA A 194 33.12 32.57 66.92
N ARG A 195 33.71 31.42 66.54
CA ARG A 195 33.37 30.73 65.29
C ARG A 195 31.99 30.09 65.35
N ARG A 196 31.60 29.56 66.51
CA ARG A 196 30.27 29.01 66.77
C ARG A 196 29.19 30.07 66.69
N ALA A 197 29.40 31.23 67.33
CA ALA A 197 28.47 32.36 67.23
C ALA A 197 28.32 32.88 65.78
N ALA A 198 29.43 32.93 65.02
CA ALA A 198 29.39 33.30 63.61
C ALA A 198 28.62 32.28 62.75
N LEU A 199 28.77 30.98 63.02
CA LEU A 199 28.01 29.91 62.34
C LEU A 199 26.52 29.95 62.71
N GLU A 200 26.18 30.20 63.97
CA GLU A 200 24.79 30.34 64.42
C GLU A 200 24.10 31.55 63.76
N THR A 201 24.85 32.65 63.55
CA THR A 201 24.35 33.82 62.81
C THR A 201 24.13 33.51 61.33
N ALA A 202 25.10 32.88 60.67
CA ALA A 202 25.00 32.50 59.26
C ALA A 202 23.88 31.47 58.99
N ILE A 203 23.67 30.52 59.90
CA ILE A 203 22.55 29.58 59.84
C ILE A 203 21.22 30.33 59.99
N SER A 204 21.14 31.31 60.88
CA SER A 204 19.92 32.11 61.04
C SER A 204 19.60 32.95 59.80
N GLU A 205 20.62 33.54 59.17
CA GLU A 205 20.47 34.27 57.90
C GLU A 205 20.01 33.36 56.75
N LEU A 206 20.59 32.16 56.64
CA LEU A 206 20.18 31.19 55.62
C LEU A 206 18.75 30.69 55.82
N ILE A 207 18.32 30.48 57.08
CA ILE A 207 16.93 30.12 57.41
C ILE A 207 15.96 31.24 57.03
N GLU A 208 16.32 32.50 57.27
CA GLU A 208 15.47 33.63 56.86
C GLU A 208 15.43 33.80 55.33
N GLN A 209 16.54 33.56 54.63
CA GLN A 209 16.56 33.51 53.16
C GLN A 209 15.70 32.37 52.61
N GLU A 210 15.78 31.18 53.21
CA GLU A 210 14.96 30.02 52.83
C GLU A 210 13.47 30.34 53.01
N LYS A 211 13.07 30.91 54.15
CA LYS A 211 11.68 31.33 54.38
C LYS A 211 11.24 32.37 53.35
N HIS A 212 12.08 33.37 53.07
CA HIS A 212 11.76 34.40 52.08
C HIS A 212 11.55 33.81 50.69
N LEU A 213 12.48 32.97 50.22
CA LEU A 213 12.36 32.30 48.92
C LEU A 213 11.15 31.36 48.87
N THR A 214 10.84 30.65 49.95
CA THR A 214 9.65 29.80 50.02
C THR A 214 8.39 30.64 49.90
N THR A 215 8.31 31.79 50.57
CA THR A 215 7.16 32.71 50.42
C THR A 215 7.06 33.32 49.03
N GLU A 216 8.17 33.55 48.33
CA GLU A 216 8.14 34.01 46.94
C GLU A 216 7.69 32.91 45.98
N ILE A 217 8.17 31.68 46.16
CA ILE A 217 7.73 30.51 45.40
C ILE A 217 6.25 30.25 45.62
N ASP A 218 5.74 30.35 46.85
CA ASP A 218 4.31 30.22 47.14
C ASP A 218 3.48 31.32 46.49
N ARG A 219 3.99 32.56 46.44
CA ARG A 219 3.34 33.66 45.70
C ARG A 219 3.28 33.38 44.20
N LEU A 220 4.38 32.87 43.61
CA LEU A 220 4.43 32.51 42.20
C LEU A 220 3.55 31.31 41.86
N HIS A 221 3.45 30.31 42.75
CA HIS A 221 2.53 29.18 42.58
C HIS A 221 1.04 29.57 42.70
N GLN A 222 0.73 30.66 43.39
CA GLN A 222 -0.64 31.19 43.49
C GLN A 222 -1.09 31.92 42.23
N LEU A 223 -0.16 32.33 41.35
CA LEU A 223 -0.49 32.91 40.04
C LEU A 223 -0.82 31.79 39.06
N ASP A 224 -2.05 31.77 38.55
CA ASP A 224 -2.46 30.84 37.48
C ASP A 224 -2.05 31.42 36.11
N PRO A 225 -1.15 30.76 35.34
CA PRO A 225 -0.74 31.23 34.02
C PRO A 225 -1.75 30.93 32.90
N ARG A 226 -2.74 30.06 33.14
CA ARG A 226 -3.74 29.64 32.15
C ARG A 226 -4.51 30.80 31.50
N PRO A 227 -5.04 31.80 32.23
CA PRO A 227 -5.78 32.91 31.60
C PRO A 227 -4.93 33.75 30.63
N ILE A 228 -3.62 33.89 30.89
CA ILE A 228 -2.70 34.57 29.98
C ILE A 228 -2.45 33.72 28.73
N GLN A 229 -2.24 32.41 28.90
CA GLN A 229 -2.08 31.47 27.78
C GLN A 229 -3.32 31.41 26.90
N ASP A 230 -4.51 31.37 27.51
CA ASP A 230 -5.78 31.38 26.80
C ASP A 230 -5.94 32.68 25.99
N SER A 231 -5.68 33.84 26.61
CA SER A 231 -5.78 35.15 25.95
C SER A 231 -4.75 35.32 24.83
N TYR A 232 -3.52 34.83 25.03
CA TYR A 232 -2.48 34.82 24.00
C TYR A 232 -2.87 33.91 22.83
N SER A 233 -3.38 32.71 23.10
CA SER A 233 -3.83 31.78 22.06
C SER A 233 -5.01 32.31 21.24
N LEU A 234 -5.89 33.11 21.86
CA LEU A 234 -6.97 33.80 21.15
C LEU A 234 -6.42 34.89 20.22
N LEU A 235 -5.47 35.69 20.70
CA LEU A 235 -4.81 36.71 19.88
C LEU A 235 -4.08 36.07 18.69
N ASP A 236 -3.35 35.00 18.92
CA ASP A 236 -2.60 34.26 17.90
C ASP A 236 -3.54 33.74 16.78
N ARG A 237 -4.68 33.15 17.16
CA ARG A 237 -5.71 32.71 16.21
C ARG A 237 -6.36 33.84 15.41
N CYS A 238 -6.49 35.04 15.99
CA CYS A 238 -7.00 36.21 15.27
C CYS A 238 -5.96 36.82 14.31
N LEU A 239 -4.67 36.66 14.63
CA LEU A 239 -3.55 37.11 13.81
C LEU A 239 -3.25 36.16 12.66
N GLU A 240 -3.55 34.86 12.77
CA GLU A 240 -3.44 33.93 11.64
C GLU A 240 -4.52 34.19 10.57
N PRO A 241 -4.15 34.41 9.29
CA PRO A 241 -5.12 34.52 8.22
C PRO A 241 -5.79 33.16 8.00
N GLN A 242 -7.12 33.11 8.17
CA GLN A 242 -7.88 31.91 7.84
C GLN A 242 -7.80 31.67 6.34
N MET A 243 -7.25 30.54 5.92
CA MET A 243 -7.15 30.15 4.52
C MET A 243 -8.40 29.36 4.14
N ILE A 244 -9.17 29.86 3.18
CA ILE A 244 -10.31 29.15 2.60
C ILE A 244 -9.98 28.71 1.17
N PRO A 245 -10.53 27.60 0.67
CA PRO A 245 -10.31 27.25 -0.73
C PRO A 245 -10.91 28.33 -1.64
N SER A 246 -10.22 28.66 -2.72
CA SER A 246 -10.64 29.71 -3.65
C SER A 246 -12.03 29.40 -4.25
N PRO A 247 -13.03 30.29 -4.12
CA PRO A 247 -14.36 30.06 -4.68
C PRO A 247 -14.34 29.97 -6.22
N GLU A 248 -13.44 30.72 -6.86
CA GLU A 248 -13.25 30.66 -8.31
C GLU A 248 -12.62 29.34 -8.75
N ALA A 249 -11.66 28.81 -7.98
CA ALA A 249 -11.06 27.49 -8.24
C ALA A 249 -12.09 26.37 -8.05
N GLN A 250 -12.93 26.45 -7.03
CA GLN A 250 -14.03 25.50 -6.81
C GLN A 250 -15.05 25.52 -7.94
N ALA A 251 -15.42 26.70 -8.46
CA ALA A 251 -16.31 26.81 -9.60
C ALA A 251 -15.71 26.17 -10.86
N LEU A 252 -14.41 26.43 -11.12
CA LEU A 252 -13.70 25.79 -12.23
C LEU A 252 -13.60 24.27 -12.09
N LEU A 253 -13.38 23.75 -10.87
CA LEU A 253 -13.37 22.31 -10.60
C LEU A 253 -14.71 21.66 -10.94
N LEU A 254 -15.82 22.32 -10.58
CA LEU A 254 -17.15 21.83 -10.92
C LEU A 254 -17.37 21.83 -12.44
N GLU A 255 -16.95 22.89 -13.14
CA GLU A 255 -17.01 22.96 -14.60
C GLU A 255 -16.16 21.86 -15.27
N TRP A 256 -14.97 21.56 -14.72
CA TRP A 256 -14.12 20.46 -15.16
C TRP A 256 -14.80 19.11 -15.00
N GLY A 257 -15.34 18.80 -13.82
CA GLY A 257 -16.05 17.54 -13.58
C GLY A 257 -17.23 17.36 -14.52
N GLN A 258 -18.05 18.39 -14.72
CA GLN A 258 -19.17 18.36 -15.67
C GLN A 258 -18.72 18.12 -17.12
N LEU A 259 -17.59 18.71 -17.52
CA LEU A 259 -17.05 18.54 -18.86
C LEU A 259 -16.44 17.14 -19.06
N GLU A 260 -15.78 16.58 -18.06
CA GLU A 260 -15.26 15.21 -18.08
C GLU A 260 -16.40 14.18 -18.17
N ASP A 261 -17.45 14.36 -17.36
CA ASP A 261 -18.66 13.53 -17.42
C ASP A 261 -19.33 13.61 -18.80
N ALA A 262 -19.44 14.83 -19.36
CA ALA A 262 -20.01 15.03 -20.69
C ALA A 262 -19.16 14.40 -21.80
N LEU A 263 -17.82 14.47 -21.68
CA LEU A 263 -16.88 13.82 -22.61
C LEU A 263 -16.99 12.29 -22.54
N ALA A 264 -17.08 11.72 -21.34
CA ALA A 264 -17.27 10.29 -21.14
C ALA A 264 -18.61 9.82 -21.74
N ALA A 265 -19.70 10.56 -21.48
CA ALA A 265 -21.01 10.24 -22.07
C ALA A 265 -21.01 10.38 -23.61
N ALA A 266 -20.26 11.33 -24.17
CA ALA A 266 -20.13 11.49 -25.62
C ALA A 266 -19.27 10.39 -26.25
N SER A 267 -18.20 9.95 -25.60
CA SER A 267 -17.36 8.85 -26.08
C SER A 267 -18.10 7.52 -26.06
N ASP A 268 -18.88 7.24 -25.01
CA ASP A 268 -19.74 6.05 -24.92
C ASP A 268 -20.83 6.03 -26.01
N ARG A 269 -21.49 7.18 -26.26
CA ARG A 269 -22.43 7.33 -27.38
C ARG A 269 -21.75 7.07 -28.72
N ARG A 270 -20.51 7.54 -28.92
CA ARG A 270 -19.76 7.26 -30.14
C ARG A 270 -19.37 5.78 -30.26
N ALA A 271 -18.95 5.13 -29.18
CA ALA A 271 -18.62 3.72 -29.17
C ALA A 271 -19.82 2.84 -29.52
N THR A 272 -21.00 3.15 -28.95
CA THR A 272 -22.25 2.45 -29.27
C THR A 272 -22.69 2.68 -30.71
N GLN A 273 -22.56 3.91 -31.24
CA GLN A 273 -22.82 4.22 -32.65
C GLN A 273 -21.86 3.46 -33.58
N GLN A 274 -20.57 3.40 -33.27
CA GLN A 274 -19.58 2.65 -34.05
C GLN A 274 -19.91 1.16 -34.07
N ALA A 275 -20.25 0.57 -32.93
CA ALA A 275 -20.66 -0.82 -32.85
C ALA A 275 -21.92 -1.10 -33.69
N ALA A 276 -22.86 -0.15 -33.77
CA ALA A 276 -24.03 -0.26 -34.66
C ALA A 276 -23.62 -0.21 -36.14
N ILE A 277 -22.70 0.67 -36.52
CA ILE A 277 -22.14 0.76 -37.89
C ILE A 277 -21.45 -0.56 -38.27
N ASP A 278 -20.65 -1.14 -37.37
CA ASP A 278 -19.92 -2.39 -37.63
C ASP A 278 -20.88 -3.58 -37.82
N ARG A 279 -21.99 -3.61 -37.04
CA ARG A 279 -23.06 -4.60 -37.24
C ARG A 279 -23.73 -4.44 -38.59
N LEU A 280 -24.06 -3.20 -39.01
CA LEU A 280 -24.64 -2.93 -40.32
C LEU A 280 -23.68 -3.29 -41.47
N ALA A 281 -22.38 -3.02 -41.31
CA ALA A 281 -21.35 -3.41 -42.28
C ALA A 281 -21.27 -4.94 -42.42
N THR A 282 -21.25 -5.66 -41.29
CA THR A 282 -21.26 -7.12 -41.27
C THR A 282 -22.52 -7.68 -41.94
N GLN A 283 -23.68 -7.11 -41.64
CA GLN A 283 -24.96 -7.49 -42.26
C GLN A 283 -24.95 -7.24 -43.78
N ARG A 284 -24.42 -6.10 -44.23
CA ARG A 284 -24.27 -5.78 -45.65
C ARG A 284 -23.39 -6.81 -46.35
N ASP A 285 -22.29 -7.22 -45.74
CA ASP A 285 -21.35 -8.18 -46.33
C ASP A 285 -21.93 -9.60 -46.40
N GLN A 286 -22.70 -10.02 -45.40
CA GLN A 286 -23.49 -11.26 -45.44
C GLN A 286 -24.52 -11.22 -46.58
N LEU A 287 -25.27 -10.12 -46.71
CA LEU A 287 -26.26 -9.96 -47.77
C LEU A 287 -25.61 -9.88 -49.16
N ARG A 288 -24.42 -9.29 -49.28
CA ARG A 288 -23.63 -9.30 -50.52
C ARG A 288 -23.32 -10.73 -50.96
N THR A 289 -22.90 -11.57 -50.01
CA THR A 289 -22.62 -12.99 -50.26
C THR A 289 -23.91 -13.72 -50.68
N ALA A 290 -25.02 -13.47 -49.99
CA ALA A 290 -26.32 -14.06 -50.35
C ALA A 290 -26.80 -13.63 -51.76
N VAL A 291 -26.54 -12.38 -52.17
CA VAL A 291 -26.83 -11.93 -53.55
C VAL A 291 -25.96 -12.67 -54.56
N GLN A 292 -24.67 -12.88 -54.27
CA GLN A 292 -23.78 -13.66 -55.14
C GLN A 292 -24.24 -15.11 -55.26
N GLU A 293 -24.62 -15.75 -54.15
CA GLU A 293 -25.16 -17.12 -54.15
C GLU A 293 -26.48 -17.22 -54.93
N ALA A 294 -27.39 -16.27 -54.75
CA ALA A 294 -28.65 -16.23 -55.49
C ALA A 294 -28.42 -16.00 -57.00
N ASP A 295 -27.46 -15.15 -57.36
CA ASP A 295 -27.09 -14.93 -58.76
C ASP A 295 -26.46 -16.17 -59.38
N LEU A 296 -25.57 -16.86 -58.65
CA LEU A 296 -25.02 -18.15 -59.07
C LEU A 296 -26.11 -19.20 -59.25
N ALA A 297 -27.07 -19.30 -58.31
CA ALA A 297 -28.19 -20.24 -58.41
C ALA A 297 -29.11 -19.95 -59.60
N ARG A 298 -29.30 -18.68 -59.94
CA ARG A 298 -30.02 -18.26 -61.16
C ARG A 298 -29.30 -18.71 -62.43
N HIS A 299 -27.97 -18.61 -62.44
CA HIS A 299 -27.13 -18.99 -63.59
C HIS A 299 -26.70 -20.47 -63.58
N ALA A 300 -27.00 -21.23 -62.52
CA ALA A 300 -26.69 -22.64 -62.39
C ALA A 300 -27.52 -23.46 -63.38
N LYS A 301 -27.00 -23.54 -64.61
CA LYS A 301 -27.44 -24.44 -65.68
C LYS A 301 -26.82 -25.84 -65.54
N LYS A 302 -25.82 -26.01 -64.67
CA LYS A 302 -25.18 -27.31 -64.43
C LYS A 302 -25.96 -28.06 -63.35
N LEU A 303 -26.72 -29.04 -63.80
CA LEU A 303 -27.35 -30.04 -62.95
C LEU A 303 -26.26 -30.80 -62.18
N ASP A 304 -26.58 -31.22 -60.97
CA ASP A 304 -25.71 -32.10 -60.20
C ASP A 304 -25.60 -33.44 -60.93
N GLN A 305 -24.42 -33.72 -61.50
CA GLN A 305 -24.19 -34.90 -62.32
C GLN A 305 -24.55 -36.19 -61.57
N ARG A 306 -24.31 -36.26 -60.26
CA ARG A 306 -24.63 -37.46 -59.47
C ARG A 306 -26.13 -37.72 -59.37
N LYS A 307 -26.92 -36.66 -59.23
CA LYS A 307 -28.38 -36.76 -59.18
C LYS A 307 -28.96 -37.06 -60.56
N VAL A 308 -28.31 -36.57 -61.60
CA VAL A 308 -28.64 -36.91 -62.99
C VAL A 308 -28.42 -38.40 -63.24
N ASP A 309 -27.25 -38.94 -62.90
CA ASP A 309 -26.93 -40.36 -63.09
C ASP A 309 -27.96 -41.26 -62.35
N VAL A 310 -28.31 -40.92 -61.10
CA VAL A 310 -29.33 -41.64 -60.32
C VAL A 310 -30.72 -41.55 -60.94
N LEU A 311 -31.08 -40.41 -61.52
CA LEU A 311 -32.35 -40.23 -62.20
C LEU A 311 -32.43 -41.10 -63.47
N GLU A 312 -31.34 -41.16 -64.24
CA GLU A 312 -31.25 -41.99 -65.45
C GLU A 312 -31.35 -43.48 -65.11
N ASP A 313 -30.62 -43.93 -64.09
CA ASP A 313 -30.69 -45.32 -63.59
C ASP A 313 -32.11 -45.69 -63.11
N LEU A 314 -32.78 -44.80 -62.38
CA LEU A 314 -34.15 -45.01 -61.90
C LEU A 314 -35.15 -45.08 -63.06
N HIS A 315 -34.99 -44.24 -64.08
CA HIS A 315 -35.85 -44.28 -65.25
C HIS A 315 -35.68 -45.57 -66.04
N ASP A 316 -34.44 -46.04 -66.21
CA ASP A 316 -34.15 -47.33 -66.84
C ASP A 316 -34.75 -48.50 -66.04
N GLU A 317 -34.70 -48.46 -64.70
CA GLU A 317 -35.36 -49.44 -63.83
C GLU A 317 -36.89 -49.41 -64.00
N ILE A 318 -37.49 -48.22 -64.07
CA ILE A 318 -38.94 -48.06 -64.34
C ILE A 318 -39.30 -48.66 -65.71
N PHE A 319 -38.50 -48.37 -66.75
CA PHE A 319 -38.75 -48.85 -68.10
C PHE A 319 -38.68 -50.38 -68.19
N GLU A 320 -37.66 -51.01 -67.58
CA GLU A 320 -37.52 -52.47 -67.54
C GLU A 320 -38.63 -53.13 -66.71
N LEU A 321 -39.01 -52.54 -65.56
CA LEU A 321 -40.13 -53.05 -64.77
C LEU A 321 -41.45 -52.93 -65.51
N ASP A 322 -41.73 -51.84 -66.22
CA ASP A 322 -42.96 -51.68 -67.00
C ASP A 322 -43.02 -52.69 -68.15
N ARG A 323 -41.88 -52.95 -68.82
CA ARG A 323 -41.74 -53.99 -69.86
C ARG A 323 -41.98 -55.40 -69.32
N THR A 324 -41.47 -55.72 -68.13
CA THR A 324 -41.71 -57.04 -67.51
C THR A 324 -43.16 -57.20 -67.06
N LEU A 325 -43.78 -56.12 -66.57
CA LEU A 325 -45.17 -56.09 -66.12
C LEU A 325 -46.16 -56.26 -67.28
N ALA A 326 -45.83 -55.70 -68.45
CA ALA A 326 -46.59 -55.89 -69.69
C ALA A 326 -46.61 -57.37 -70.14
N ARG A 327 -45.57 -58.16 -69.80
CA ARG A 327 -45.49 -59.59 -70.11
C ARG A 327 -46.10 -60.48 -69.04
N LYS A 328 -45.95 -60.12 -67.76
CA LYS A 328 -46.47 -60.89 -66.62
C LYS A 328 -47.02 -59.93 -65.55
N PRO A 329 -48.36 -59.85 -65.39
CA PRO A 329 -48.95 -58.96 -64.41
C PRO A 329 -48.68 -59.46 -62.99
N SER A 330 -47.98 -58.66 -62.18
CA SER A 330 -47.71 -58.93 -60.77
C SER A 330 -48.04 -57.72 -59.91
N ASN A 331 -48.86 -57.90 -58.86
CA ASN A 331 -49.26 -56.81 -57.97
C ASN A 331 -48.09 -56.26 -57.13
N LYS A 332 -47.07 -57.07 -56.81
CA LYS A 332 -45.87 -56.61 -56.10
C LYS A 332 -45.01 -55.71 -57.01
N ALA A 333 -44.91 -56.06 -58.29
CA ALA A 333 -44.17 -55.27 -59.27
C ALA A 333 -44.87 -53.93 -59.57
N ARG A 334 -46.22 -53.89 -59.55
CA ARG A 334 -46.98 -52.63 -59.66
C ARG A 334 -46.67 -51.66 -58.53
N ARG A 335 -46.67 -52.14 -57.28
CA ARG A 335 -46.33 -51.30 -56.11
C ARG A 335 -44.91 -50.73 -56.19
N ARG A 336 -43.94 -51.56 -56.59
CA ARG A 336 -42.55 -51.11 -56.75
C ARG A 336 -42.40 -50.07 -57.87
N LEU A 337 -43.15 -50.22 -58.97
CA LEU A 337 -43.18 -49.25 -60.06
C LEU A 337 -43.81 -47.92 -59.63
N ASP A 338 -44.85 -47.93 -58.80
CA ASP A 338 -45.43 -46.70 -58.24
C ASP A 338 -44.47 -46.01 -57.26
N GLU A 339 -43.72 -46.77 -56.45
CA GLU A 339 -42.65 -46.25 -55.58
C GLU A 339 -41.53 -45.60 -56.40
N LEU A 340 -41.02 -46.29 -57.42
CA LEU A 340 -39.97 -45.73 -58.29
C LEU A 340 -40.43 -44.49 -59.06
N ARG A 341 -41.68 -44.46 -59.53
CA ARG A 341 -42.26 -43.25 -60.16
C ARG A 341 -42.39 -42.09 -59.18
N ALA A 342 -42.67 -42.37 -57.90
CA ALA A 342 -42.70 -41.35 -56.85
C ALA A 342 -41.29 -40.83 -56.53
N GLU A 343 -40.29 -41.72 -56.50
CA GLU A 343 -38.86 -41.38 -56.34
C GLU A 343 -38.34 -40.56 -57.54
N GLU A 344 -38.63 -40.97 -58.77
CA GLU A 344 -38.33 -40.23 -60.01
C GLU A 344 -38.97 -38.83 -59.98
N SER A 345 -40.26 -38.74 -59.64
CA SER A 345 -40.97 -37.47 -59.54
C SER A 345 -40.43 -36.57 -58.42
N ALA A 346 -39.82 -37.13 -57.37
CA ALA A 346 -39.16 -36.36 -56.31
C ALA A 346 -37.81 -35.81 -56.78
N LEU A 347 -37.00 -36.63 -57.46
CA LEU A 347 -35.70 -36.23 -58.00
C LEU A 347 -35.82 -35.21 -59.14
N LEU A 348 -36.80 -35.38 -60.04
CA LEU A 348 -37.08 -34.39 -61.09
C LEU A 348 -37.44 -33.02 -60.50
N ARG A 349 -38.26 -32.98 -59.44
CA ARG A 349 -38.62 -31.74 -58.75
C ARG A 349 -37.42 -31.07 -58.08
N ASP A 350 -36.53 -31.86 -57.48
CA ASP A 350 -35.30 -31.36 -56.86
C ASP A 350 -34.32 -30.78 -57.90
N LEU A 351 -34.26 -31.40 -59.08
CA LEU A 351 -33.50 -30.89 -60.25
C LEU A 351 -34.20 -29.71 -60.97
N GLY A 352 -35.46 -29.44 -60.63
CA GLY A 352 -36.25 -28.33 -61.17
C GLY A 352 -37.01 -28.65 -62.46
N PHE A 353 -37.24 -29.92 -62.78
CA PHE A 353 -38.03 -30.38 -63.93
C PHE A 353 -39.41 -30.90 -63.50
N GLU A 354 -40.40 -30.73 -64.37
CA GLU A 354 -41.79 -31.18 -64.11
C GLU A 354 -42.00 -32.65 -64.49
N SER A 355 -41.23 -33.16 -65.46
CA SER A 355 -41.33 -34.52 -65.99
C SER A 355 -40.02 -34.97 -66.62
N TRP A 356 -39.86 -36.27 -66.81
CA TRP A 356 -38.74 -36.84 -67.56
C TRP A 356 -38.60 -36.27 -68.98
N SER A 357 -39.72 -36.01 -69.67
CA SER A 357 -39.71 -35.34 -70.98
C SER A 357 -39.20 -33.91 -70.91
N SER A 358 -39.52 -33.18 -69.83
CA SER A 358 -39.03 -31.83 -69.56
C SER A 358 -37.52 -31.83 -69.26
N TYR A 359 -37.03 -32.87 -68.57
CA TYR A 359 -35.59 -33.13 -68.39
C TYR A 359 -34.86 -33.36 -69.72
N ILE A 360 -35.31 -34.31 -70.54
CA ILE A 360 -34.67 -34.61 -71.85
C ILE A 360 -34.68 -33.41 -72.80
N LEU A 361 -35.78 -32.64 -72.81
CA LEU A 361 -35.90 -31.44 -73.64
C LEU A 361 -35.14 -30.23 -73.05
N GLY A 362 -34.58 -30.37 -71.84
CA GLY A 362 -33.86 -29.30 -71.15
C GLY A 362 -34.75 -28.12 -70.75
N ILE A 363 -36.07 -28.31 -70.68
CA ILE A 363 -37.03 -27.27 -70.32
C ILE A 363 -37.22 -27.33 -68.81
N SER A 364 -36.42 -26.57 -68.05
CA SER A 364 -36.63 -26.41 -66.61
C SER A 364 -38.03 -25.88 -66.34
N SER A 365 -38.62 -26.30 -65.21
CA SER A 365 -39.95 -25.85 -64.80
C SER A 365 -40.00 -24.32 -64.69
N SER A 366 -41.05 -23.73 -65.27
CA SER A 366 -41.25 -22.27 -65.22
C SER A 366 -41.35 -21.77 -63.77
N ALA A 367 -41.88 -22.61 -62.88
CA ALA A 367 -41.97 -22.35 -61.45
C ALA A 367 -40.60 -22.26 -60.75
N ALA A 368 -39.66 -23.18 -61.06
CA ALA A 368 -38.33 -23.15 -60.46
C ALA A 368 -37.49 -21.95 -60.94
N LEU A 369 -37.61 -21.59 -62.23
CA LEU A 369 -36.95 -20.39 -62.77
C LEU A 369 -37.48 -19.11 -62.13
N LYS A 370 -38.81 -19.00 -61.97
CA LYS A 370 -39.45 -17.87 -61.29
C LYS A 370 -39.03 -17.79 -59.82
N ALA A 371 -38.99 -18.91 -59.10
CA ALA A 371 -38.57 -18.94 -57.69
C ALA A 371 -37.10 -18.47 -57.51
N ARG A 372 -36.20 -18.84 -58.44
CA ARG A 372 -34.80 -18.37 -58.44
C ARG A 372 -34.69 -16.87 -58.71
N GLU A 373 -35.48 -16.34 -59.64
CA GLU A 373 -35.53 -14.89 -59.92
C GLU A 373 -36.12 -14.11 -58.74
N ASP A 374 -37.22 -14.59 -58.15
CA ASP A 374 -37.84 -13.97 -56.97
C ASP A 374 -36.88 -13.96 -55.77
N ALA A 375 -36.11 -15.04 -55.56
CA ALA A 375 -35.07 -15.12 -54.52
C ALA A 375 -33.93 -14.12 -54.76
N PHE A 376 -33.50 -13.96 -56.02
CA PHE A 376 -32.48 -12.97 -56.39
C PHE A 376 -32.98 -11.53 -56.17
N ILE A 377 -34.22 -11.21 -56.55
CA ILE A 377 -34.83 -9.91 -56.31
C ILE A 377 -34.95 -9.63 -54.80
N ALA A 378 -35.36 -10.62 -54.01
CA ALA A 378 -35.44 -10.50 -52.56
C ALA A 378 -34.07 -10.24 -51.91
N ALA A 379 -33.04 -11.00 -52.31
CA ALA A 379 -31.67 -10.81 -51.82
C ALA A 379 -31.13 -9.42 -52.20
N ARG A 380 -31.36 -8.99 -53.44
CA ARG A 380 -30.90 -7.68 -53.95
C ARG A 380 -31.57 -6.51 -53.23
N THR A 381 -32.88 -6.59 -53.00
CA THR A 381 -33.61 -5.54 -52.26
C THR A 381 -33.20 -5.49 -50.80
N ALA A 382 -32.94 -6.63 -50.16
CA ALA A 382 -32.39 -6.68 -48.81
C ALA A 382 -30.99 -6.04 -48.73
N TYR A 383 -30.10 -6.35 -49.68
CA TYR A 383 -28.78 -5.72 -49.77
C TYR A 383 -28.87 -4.19 -49.93
N GLN A 384 -29.74 -3.71 -50.83
CA GLN A 384 -29.93 -2.27 -51.04
C GLN A 384 -30.37 -1.55 -49.77
N ARG A 385 -31.34 -2.12 -49.04
CA ARG A 385 -31.79 -1.54 -47.76
C ARG A 385 -30.68 -1.51 -46.71
N ALA A 386 -29.88 -2.57 -46.62
CA ALA A 386 -28.76 -2.62 -45.68
C ALA A 386 -27.66 -1.61 -46.03
N ASP A 387 -27.36 -1.44 -47.33
CA ASP A 387 -26.38 -0.47 -47.80
C ASP A 387 -26.85 0.99 -47.59
N GLU A 388 -28.14 1.27 -47.82
CA GLU A 388 -28.75 2.56 -47.49
C GLU A 388 -28.72 2.86 -45.99
N ALA A 389 -29.06 1.88 -45.15
CA ALA A 389 -29.00 2.02 -43.70
C ALA A 389 -27.57 2.30 -43.21
N LEU A 390 -26.57 1.61 -43.76
CA LEU A 390 -25.15 1.85 -43.46
C LEU A 390 -24.72 3.26 -43.91
N ARG A 391 -25.11 3.68 -45.12
CA ARG A 391 -24.80 5.04 -45.62
C ARG A 391 -25.43 6.12 -44.74
N PHE A 392 -26.67 5.92 -44.30
CA PHE A 392 -27.33 6.84 -43.39
C PHE A 392 -26.62 6.91 -42.03
N ALA A 393 -26.26 5.77 -41.44
CA ALA A 393 -25.54 5.72 -40.17
C ALA A 393 -24.16 6.39 -40.24
N LEU A 394 -23.43 6.21 -41.36
CA LEU A 394 -22.14 6.87 -41.59
C LEU A 394 -22.29 8.39 -41.77
N ALA A 395 -23.34 8.84 -42.45
CA ALA A 395 -23.60 10.27 -42.61
C ALA A 395 -23.93 10.94 -41.26
N ASP A 396 -24.77 10.30 -40.45
CA ASP A 396 -25.14 10.77 -39.11
C ASP A 396 -23.94 10.84 -38.16
N ALA A 397 -23.07 9.83 -38.18
CA ALA A 397 -21.84 9.82 -37.38
C ALA A 397 -20.89 10.97 -37.74
N ASN A 398 -20.82 11.35 -39.02
CA ASN A 398 -19.97 12.44 -39.49
C ASN A 398 -20.55 13.83 -39.17
N SER A 399 -21.88 13.96 -39.02
CA SER A 399 -22.50 15.23 -38.62
C SER A 399 -22.37 15.54 -37.13
N ASN A 400 -22.14 14.53 -36.28
CA ASN A 400 -22.02 14.71 -34.84
C ASN A 400 -20.62 15.24 -34.44
N GLY A 401 -20.45 16.56 -34.57
CA GLY A 401 -19.25 17.30 -34.17
C GLY A 401 -19.06 17.49 -32.65
N GLU A 402 -19.94 16.91 -31.82
CA GLU A 402 -19.99 17.14 -30.36
C GLU A 402 -18.64 16.96 -29.66
N LEU A 403 -17.84 15.96 -30.04
CA LEU A 403 -16.54 15.71 -29.42
C LEU A 403 -15.54 16.85 -29.68
N SER A 404 -15.56 17.44 -30.88
CA SER A 404 -14.71 18.59 -31.19
C SER A 404 -15.11 19.84 -30.40
N GLU A 405 -16.41 20.00 -30.13
CA GLU A 405 -16.92 21.08 -29.28
C GLU A 405 -16.49 20.89 -27.82
N PHE A 406 -16.60 19.66 -27.29
CA PHE A 406 -16.14 19.37 -25.93
C PHE A 406 -14.62 19.51 -25.79
N GLN A 407 -13.83 19.11 -26.79
CA GLN A 407 -12.39 19.36 -26.83
C GLN A 407 -12.07 20.86 -26.85
N SER A 408 -12.79 21.64 -27.66
CA SER A 408 -12.61 23.10 -27.69
C SER A 408 -12.95 23.74 -26.35
N ARG A 409 -14.00 23.27 -25.67
CA ARG A 409 -14.36 23.73 -24.32
C ARG A 409 -13.30 23.33 -23.28
N ARG A 410 -12.71 22.13 -23.39
CA ARG A 410 -11.59 21.68 -22.56
C ARG A 410 -10.41 22.64 -22.67
N ASP A 411 -10.03 23.01 -23.89
CA ASP A 411 -8.92 23.93 -24.13
C ASP A 411 -9.18 25.33 -23.54
N VAL A 412 -10.43 25.80 -23.60
CA VAL A 412 -10.83 27.08 -22.97
C VAL A 412 -10.75 27.00 -21.45
N LEU A 413 -11.24 25.92 -20.84
CA LEU A 413 -11.11 25.70 -19.40
C LEU A 413 -9.65 25.60 -18.98
N GLN A 414 -8.81 24.91 -19.75
CA GLN A 414 -7.39 24.80 -19.48
C GLN A 414 -6.69 26.16 -19.46
N ARG A 415 -7.01 27.06 -20.41
CA ARG A 415 -6.48 28.43 -20.39
C ARG A 415 -6.93 29.18 -19.14
N ARG A 416 -8.22 29.12 -18.79
CA ARG A 416 -8.75 29.75 -17.57
C ARG A 416 -8.07 29.23 -16.30
N THR A 417 -7.74 27.93 -16.25
CA THR A 417 -7.01 27.36 -15.11
C THR A 417 -5.58 27.85 -15.02
N VAL A 418 -4.88 27.96 -16.15
CA VAL A 418 -3.51 28.48 -16.20
C VAL A 418 -3.49 29.96 -15.78
N ASP A 419 -4.46 30.74 -16.25
CA ASP A 419 -4.60 32.16 -15.88
C ASP A 419 -4.85 32.32 -14.37
N LEU A 420 -5.69 31.47 -13.77
CA LEU A 420 -6.02 31.51 -12.34
C LEU A 420 -4.86 31.04 -11.45
N LEU A 421 -4.10 30.02 -11.88
CA LEU A 421 -2.96 29.49 -11.14
C LEU A 421 -1.67 30.29 -11.35
N GLY A 422 -1.64 31.20 -12.34
CA GLY A 422 -0.47 32.03 -12.65
C GLY A 422 0.69 31.25 -13.28
N GLY A 423 0.45 30.03 -13.76
CA GLY A 423 1.45 29.12 -14.30
C GLY A 423 0.82 27.82 -14.80
N ASP A 424 1.61 27.02 -15.52
CA ASP A 424 1.15 25.72 -16.02
C ASP A 424 1.01 24.74 -14.84
N PRO A 425 -0.20 24.21 -14.54
CA PRO A 425 -0.42 23.29 -13.42
C PRO A 425 0.28 21.93 -13.54
N GLY A 426 0.90 21.61 -14.68
CA GLY A 426 1.55 20.33 -14.90
C GLY A 426 0.55 19.21 -15.18
N ILE A 427 0.75 18.04 -14.56
CA ILE A 427 0.03 16.80 -14.91
C ILE A 427 -1.43 16.82 -14.42
N ASP A 428 -1.70 17.42 -13.25
CA ASP A 428 -3.03 17.37 -12.61
C ASP A 428 -3.59 18.76 -12.29
N SER A 429 -4.20 19.39 -13.30
CA SER A 429 -4.87 20.69 -13.19
C SER A 429 -5.94 20.73 -12.08
N MET A 430 -6.66 19.63 -11.89
CA MET A 430 -7.69 19.53 -10.85
C MET A 430 -7.09 19.51 -9.44
N LEU A 431 -5.97 18.82 -9.23
CA LEU A 431 -5.31 18.80 -7.94
C LEU A 431 -4.79 20.20 -7.58
N ALA A 432 -4.17 20.88 -8.54
CA ALA A 432 -3.66 22.24 -8.36
C ALA A 432 -4.77 23.24 -8.00
N LEU A 433 -5.93 23.15 -8.66
CA LEU A 433 -7.10 23.99 -8.31
C LEU A 433 -7.65 23.68 -6.92
N SER A 434 -7.68 22.41 -6.50
CA SER A 434 -8.21 22.01 -5.19
C SER A 434 -7.35 22.50 -4.02
N GLN A 435 -6.05 22.68 -4.27
CA GLN A 435 -5.08 23.15 -3.28
C GLN A 435 -4.98 24.68 -3.23
N LEU A 436 -5.60 25.40 -4.17
CA LEU A 436 -5.56 26.86 -4.18
C LEU A 436 -6.41 27.42 -3.03
N GLN A 437 -5.73 27.99 -2.04
CA GLN A 437 -6.35 28.66 -0.90
C GLN A 437 -6.11 30.16 -0.97
N VAL A 438 -7.12 30.93 -0.59
CA VAL A 438 -7.11 32.40 -0.52
C VAL A 438 -7.41 32.80 0.92
N PRO A 439 -6.71 33.81 1.47
CA PRO A 439 -7.01 34.32 2.79
C PRO A 439 -8.45 34.89 2.82
N LEU A 440 -9.23 34.45 3.81
CA LEU A 440 -10.56 34.99 4.06
C LEU A 440 -10.42 36.43 4.57
N GLU A 441 -10.91 37.39 3.79
CA GLU A 441 -11.07 38.77 4.24
C GLU A 441 -12.22 38.85 5.24
N ASN A 442 -11.90 38.76 6.54
CA ASN A 442 -12.86 39.02 7.61
C ASN A 442 -12.88 40.53 7.91
N PRO A 443 -13.98 41.25 7.62
CA PRO A 443 -14.07 42.68 7.89
C PRO A 443 -14.01 43.01 9.38
N ASP A 444 -14.39 42.07 10.25
CA ASP A 444 -14.36 42.23 11.70
C ASP A 444 -13.02 41.84 12.35
N ARG A 445 -12.03 41.41 11.56
CA ARG A 445 -10.73 40.93 12.07
C ARG A 445 -9.98 42.00 12.85
N GLU A 446 -10.04 43.26 12.42
CA GLU A 446 -9.44 44.38 13.17
C GLU A 446 -10.11 44.57 14.53
N ILE A 447 -11.42 44.40 14.61
CA ILE A 447 -12.19 44.54 15.85
C ILE A 447 -11.90 43.36 16.79
N ASP A 448 -11.82 42.14 16.26
CA ASP A 448 -11.55 40.93 17.03
C ASP A 448 -10.10 40.87 17.54
N THR A 449 -9.12 41.30 16.72
CA THR A 449 -7.72 41.43 17.16
C THR A 449 -7.56 42.49 18.25
N GLN A 450 -8.23 43.64 18.13
CA GLN A 450 -8.22 44.68 19.17
C GLN A 450 -8.83 44.17 20.48
N ARG A 451 -9.98 43.48 20.44
CA ARG A 451 -10.60 42.89 21.63
C ARG A 451 -9.73 41.81 22.29
N ALA A 452 -9.09 40.96 21.48
CA ALA A 452 -8.18 39.93 21.99
C ALA A 452 -6.93 40.55 22.63
N ALA A 453 -6.39 41.62 22.03
CA ALA A 453 -5.24 42.37 22.58
C ALA A 453 -5.61 43.08 23.89
N GLU A 454 -6.78 43.69 23.98
CA GLU A 454 -7.29 44.30 25.22
C GLU A 454 -7.49 43.27 26.33
N ALA A 455 -8.05 42.09 26.02
CA ALA A 455 -8.20 41.00 26.97
C ALA A 455 -6.84 40.52 27.51
N LEU A 456 -5.83 40.37 26.65
CA LEU A 456 -4.47 40.03 27.06
C LEU A 456 -3.85 41.12 27.96
N ARG A 457 -4.02 42.40 27.61
CA ARG A 457 -3.56 43.54 28.44
C ARG A 457 -4.23 43.52 29.82
N GLN A 458 -5.53 43.24 29.90
CA GLN A 458 -6.26 43.13 31.17
C GLN A 458 -5.78 41.95 32.04
N GLN A 459 -5.44 40.80 31.44
CA GLN A 459 -4.90 39.66 32.19
C GLN A 459 -3.47 39.88 32.68
N LEU A 460 -2.64 40.56 31.89
CA LEU A 460 -1.26 40.92 32.28
C LEU A 460 -1.23 41.95 33.41
N THR A 461 -2.14 42.94 33.37
CA THR A 461 -2.28 43.92 34.46
C THR A 461 -2.84 43.31 35.75
N GLN A 462 -3.77 42.36 35.66
CA GLN A 462 -4.31 41.65 36.84
C GLN A 462 -3.27 40.75 37.53
N THR A 463 -2.28 40.25 36.80
CA THR A 463 -1.19 39.43 37.34
C THR A 463 -0.01 40.25 37.86
N GLY A 464 -0.10 41.59 37.83
CA GLY A 464 0.93 42.49 38.35
C GLY A 464 2.18 42.59 37.48
N ALA A 465 2.12 42.08 36.24
CA ALA A 465 3.15 42.34 35.25
C ALA A 465 2.94 43.75 34.69
N ASP A 466 3.70 44.72 35.19
CA ASP A 466 3.79 46.05 34.59
C ASP A 466 4.32 45.90 33.16
N LEU A 467 3.41 45.93 32.19
CA LEU A 467 3.77 46.17 30.80
C LEU A 467 4.33 47.59 30.72
N PRO A 468 5.49 47.81 30.06
CA PRO A 468 5.93 49.17 29.77
C PRO A 468 4.79 49.86 29.00
N GLN A 469 4.27 50.95 29.57
CA GLN A 469 3.29 51.79 28.89
C GLN A 469 3.85 52.12 27.50
N GLU A 470 3.01 51.93 26.47
CA GLU A 470 3.29 52.36 25.10
C GLU A 470 3.93 53.75 25.17
N ALA A 471 5.20 53.82 24.79
CA ALA A 471 5.83 55.09 24.52
C ALA A 471 4.96 55.77 23.48
N GLU A 472 4.32 56.88 23.86
CA GLU A 472 3.64 57.76 22.93
C GLU A 472 4.57 57.98 21.73
N ASP A 473 4.12 57.55 20.55
CA ASP A 473 4.83 57.78 19.31
C ASP A 473 5.16 59.29 19.19
N PRO A 474 6.44 59.68 19.07
CA PRO A 474 6.75 61.03 18.69
C PRO A 474 6.46 61.18 17.19
N VAL A 475 5.35 61.85 16.90
CA VAL A 475 4.95 62.59 15.67
C VAL A 475 5.75 62.35 14.40
#